data_AF-A0AB33I934-F1
#
_entry.id   AF-A0AB33I934-F1
#
_cell.length_a   1.000
_cell.length_b   1.000
_cell.length_c   1.000
_cell.angle_alpha   90.00
_cell.angle_beta   90.00
_cell.angle_gamma   90.00
#
_symmetry.space_group_name_H-M   'P 1'
#
loop_
_entity.id
_entity.type
_entity.pdbx_description
1 polymer ?
#
loop_
_entity_poly.entity_id
_entity_poly.type
_entity_poly.pdbx_seq_one_letter_code
_entity_poly.pdbx_strand_id
1 'polypeptide(L)'
;MGMIYYRNILFALCFVGNLHSARAADDSSALQDQLDVCYTKKNSCIIDLHGAKKVLSKTLKINPEMVTIRDALFECRMNNGACLYISEEGYGHRSDATINKLEHITLFGSKSIDGIVMNYDNPRDYVTNAAFTLSSVSIQGFDHGLVLGSGVWGVDMFNVIIGGGNTGIFVPPGTKNAGERNTFVGGAIYNNAIVGLDEESNIELDFQGTSFDYNNQQMFLNGPTDFTGHLENSENKKPEIVLNALPGVAAGSLYMSAGSTITVNGWNPKAPKQPCYVETKVSWSNVKLPATVYGFGGTVGGICGPGKVVTWDGEAAKF
;
A
#
# COMPACT_ATOMS: atom_id res chain seq x y z
N MET A 1 77.68 19.71 28.43
CA MET A 1 78.15 19.05 29.67
C MET A 1 77.20 19.47 30.78
N GLY A 2 76.50 18.52 31.41
CA GLY A 2 75.28 18.73 32.22
C GLY A 2 74.01 18.64 31.36
N MET A 3 72.94 17.91 31.68
CA MET A 3 72.47 17.41 32.98
C MET A 3 71.50 16.22 32.78
N ILE A 4 71.55 15.27 33.71
CA ILE A 4 70.73 14.05 33.86
C ILE A 4 69.27 14.41 34.19
N TYR A 5 68.27 13.62 33.77
CA TYR A 5 67.20 13.07 34.66
C TYR A 5 66.38 11.99 33.95
N TYR A 6 66.54 10.75 34.42
CA TYR A 6 65.57 9.66 34.27
C TYR A 6 64.35 9.94 35.16
N ARG A 7 63.13 9.65 34.69
CA ARG A 7 62.05 9.03 35.49
C ARG A 7 60.80 8.69 34.66
N ASN A 8 60.49 7.40 34.67
CA ASN A 8 59.19 6.78 34.94
C ASN A 8 58.09 6.64 33.87
N ILE A 9 57.85 5.35 33.55
CA ILE A 9 56.61 4.57 33.74
C ILE A 9 55.43 4.82 32.78
N LEU A 10 55.10 3.71 32.09
CA LEU A 10 53.84 3.31 31.48
C LEU A 10 52.59 4.06 31.95
N PHE A 11 51.80 4.55 31.00
CA PHE A 11 50.35 4.36 30.99
C PHE A 11 49.86 4.30 29.54
N ALA A 12 49.72 3.09 29.01
CA ALA A 12 48.91 2.83 27.83
C ALA A 12 47.44 2.80 28.29
N LEU A 13 46.76 3.94 28.17
CA LEU A 13 45.32 4.02 28.34
C LEU A 13 44.64 3.64 27.02
N CYS A 14 44.17 2.41 26.97
CA CYS A 14 43.20 1.93 25.98
C CYS A 14 41.94 2.79 26.05
N PHE A 15 41.82 3.80 25.19
CA PHE A 15 40.53 4.39 24.84
C PHE A 15 39.87 3.50 23.77
N VAL A 16 39.31 2.37 24.21
CA VAL A 16 38.21 1.75 23.46
C VAL A 16 36.99 2.61 23.79
N GLY A 17 36.83 3.68 23.01
CA GLY A 17 35.61 4.48 23.05
C GLY A 17 34.45 3.57 22.71
N ASN A 18 33.62 3.27 23.72
CA ASN A 18 32.28 2.73 23.49
C ASN A 18 31.51 3.74 22.64
N LEU A 19 31.52 3.56 21.32
CA LEU A 19 30.53 4.13 20.42
C LEU A 19 29.19 3.46 20.76
N HIS A 20 28.58 3.92 21.86
CA HIS A 20 27.13 3.81 22.00
C HIS A 20 26.57 4.73 20.92
N SER A 21 26.17 4.13 19.79
CA SER A 21 25.31 4.80 18.83
C SER A 21 24.12 5.34 19.61
N ALA A 22 24.07 6.65 19.84
CA ALA A 22 22.94 7.28 20.49
C ALA A 22 21.70 6.89 19.69
N ARG A 23 20.81 6.11 20.30
CA ARG A 23 19.55 5.74 19.67
C ARG A 23 18.85 7.06 19.35
N ALA A 24 18.59 7.32 18.06
CA ALA A 24 17.88 8.52 17.64
C ALA A 24 16.63 8.70 18.52
N ALA A 25 16.41 9.92 19.01
CA ALA A 25 15.33 10.24 19.92
C ALA A 25 13.98 9.83 19.30
N ASP A 26 13.11 9.24 20.10
CA ASP A 26 11.77 8.86 19.67
C ASP A 26 10.87 10.11 19.63
N ASP A 27 10.31 10.40 18.46
CA ASP A 27 9.43 11.55 18.21
C ASP A 27 7.95 11.23 18.47
N SER A 28 7.59 9.97 18.75
CA SER A 28 6.19 9.52 18.77
C SER A 28 5.29 10.36 19.68
N SER A 29 5.70 10.58 20.93
CA SER A 29 4.89 11.33 21.89
C SER A 29 4.76 12.80 21.51
N ALA A 30 5.86 13.45 21.12
CA ALA A 30 5.83 14.87 20.74
C ALA A 30 4.96 15.11 19.50
N LEU A 31 4.99 14.21 18.53
CA LEU A 31 4.16 14.32 17.34
C LEU A 31 2.70 14.00 17.63
N GLN A 32 2.42 13.02 18.48
CA GLN A 32 1.05 12.74 18.93
C GLN A 32 0.47 13.93 19.70
N ASP A 33 1.24 14.58 20.59
CA ASP A 33 0.79 15.77 21.30
C ASP A 33 0.45 16.92 20.33
N GLN A 34 1.23 17.09 19.26
CA GLN A 34 0.95 18.08 18.22
C GLN A 34 -0.34 17.77 17.44
N LEU A 35 -0.58 16.49 17.14
CA LEU A 35 -1.83 16.03 16.55
C LEU A 35 -3.02 16.24 17.48
N ASP A 36 -2.88 15.91 18.75
CA ASP A 36 -3.94 16.06 19.74
C ASP A 36 -4.36 17.53 19.89
N VAL A 37 -3.41 18.47 19.80
CA VAL A 37 -3.72 19.91 19.71
C VAL A 37 -4.57 20.23 18.48
N CYS A 38 -4.29 19.62 17.32
CA CYS A 38 -5.14 19.78 16.13
C CYS A 38 -6.55 19.22 16.36
N TYR A 39 -6.69 18.08 17.02
CA TYR A 39 -7.97 17.41 17.25
C TYR A 39 -8.92 18.18 18.18
N THR A 40 -8.39 19.10 19.00
CA THR A 40 -9.23 19.99 19.82
C THR A 40 -9.83 21.17 19.06
N LYS A 41 -9.38 21.42 17.83
CA LYS A 41 -9.84 22.56 17.02
C LYS A 41 -11.16 22.23 16.33
N LYS A 42 -11.86 23.26 15.84
CA LYS A 42 -13.06 23.10 14.99
C LYS A 42 -12.77 23.12 13.50
N ASN A 43 -11.55 23.49 13.10
CA ASN A 43 -11.12 23.65 11.71
C ASN A 43 -9.96 22.70 11.41
N SER A 44 -9.75 22.42 10.11
CA SER A 44 -8.67 21.56 9.65
C SER A 44 -7.31 22.16 10.02
N CYS A 45 -6.39 21.29 10.38
CA CYS A 45 -5.05 21.61 10.83
C CYS A 45 -4.03 21.14 9.80
N ILE A 46 -2.94 21.88 9.63
CA ILE A 46 -1.81 21.45 8.82
C ILE A 46 -0.61 21.30 9.74
N ILE A 47 -0.01 20.11 9.72
CA ILE A 47 1.30 19.83 10.31
C ILE A 47 2.29 19.68 9.17
N ASP A 48 3.13 20.69 9.00
CA ASP A 48 4.23 20.68 8.06
C ASP A 48 5.51 20.31 8.81
N LEU A 49 6.14 19.20 8.41
CA LEU A 49 7.36 18.71 9.05
C LEU A 49 8.62 19.18 8.30
N HIS A 50 8.48 19.96 7.22
CA HIS A 50 9.57 20.62 6.51
C HIS A 50 10.70 19.67 6.06
N GLY A 51 10.31 18.47 5.62
CA GLY A 51 11.23 17.40 5.22
C GLY A 51 11.94 16.72 6.39
N ALA A 52 11.51 16.96 7.63
CA ALA A 52 12.15 16.40 8.80
C ALA A 52 12.01 14.87 8.84
N LYS A 53 13.09 14.23 9.26
CA LYS A 53 13.10 12.83 9.66
C LYS A 53 12.55 12.69 11.07
N LYS A 54 11.58 11.80 11.25
CA LYS A 54 10.91 11.49 12.51
C LYS A 54 11.04 10.01 12.83
N VAL A 55 11.52 9.68 14.02
CA VAL A 55 11.65 8.29 14.45
C VAL A 55 10.46 7.94 15.32
N LEU A 56 9.68 6.94 14.92
CA LEU A 56 8.49 6.52 15.64
C LEU A 56 8.75 5.17 16.31
N SER A 57 8.63 5.09 17.63
CA SER A 57 8.60 3.84 18.40
C SER A 57 7.19 3.38 18.79
N LYS A 58 6.17 4.20 18.49
CA LYS A 58 4.75 3.91 18.68
C LYS A 58 3.96 4.33 17.44
N THR A 59 2.82 3.67 17.23
CA THR A 59 1.84 4.04 16.21
C THR A 59 1.39 5.49 16.40
N LEU A 60 1.40 6.26 15.32
CA LEU A 60 0.80 7.60 15.30
C LEU A 60 -0.67 7.49 14.91
N LYS A 61 -1.57 8.00 15.75
CA LYS A 61 -3.01 7.98 15.48
C LYS A 61 -3.43 9.27 14.79
N ILE A 62 -4.01 9.13 13.61
CA ILE A 62 -4.38 10.22 12.71
C ILE A 62 -5.90 10.30 12.58
N ASN A 63 -6.49 11.42 12.98
CA ASN A 63 -7.90 11.70 12.69
C ASN A 63 -8.04 12.30 11.28
N PRO A 64 -8.65 11.58 10.31
CA PRO A 64 -8.74 12.02 8.92
C PRO A 64 -9.62 13.25 8.71
N GLU A 65 -10.51 13.61 9.64
CA GLU A 65 -11.35 14.82 9.55
C GLU A 65 -10.60 16.10 9.93
N MET A 66 -9.46 15.97 10.60
CA MET A 66 -8.87 17.08 11.34
C MET A 66 -7.53 17.54 10.83
N VAL A 67 -6.74 16.69 10.17
CA VAL A 67 -5.33 17.02 9.94
C VAL A 67 -4.79 16.57 8.58
N THR A 68 -4.12 17.50 7.92
CA THR A 68 -3.15 17.21 6.87
C THR A 68 -1.75 17.18 7.47
N ILE A 69 -1.00 16.11 7.20
CA ILE A 69 0.43 16.01 7.55
C ILE A 69 1.22 16.03 6.24
N ARG A 70 2.26 16.87 6.16
CA ARG A 70 3.06 16.97 4.95
C ARG A 70 4.56 17.06 5.18
N ASP A 71 5.30 16.68 4.14
CA ASP A 71 6.75 16.83 3.98
C ASP A 71 7.53 16.17 5.12
N ALA A 72 7.56 14.84 5.16
CA ALA A 72 8.18 14.10 6.26
C ALA A 72 8.79 12.76 5.83
N LEU A 73 9.80 12.32 6.58
CA LEU A 73 10.30 10.94 6.54
C LEU A 73 10.10 10.28 7.91
N PHE A 74 9.31 9.22 7.96
CA PHE A 74 9.08 8.43 9.16
C PHE A 74 9.94 7.15 9.16
N GLU A 75 10.74 6.96 10.20
CA GLU A 75 11.38 5.69 10.51
C GLU A 75 10.66 5.01 11.66
N CYS A 76 9.90 3.97 11.33
CA CYS A 76 9.04 3.24 12.25
C CYS A 76 9.84 2.06 12.84
N ARG A 77 10.12 2.10 14.15
CA ARG A 77 10.99 1.16 14.87
C ARG A 77 10.26 0.36 15.96
N MET A 78 8.94 0.34 15.90
CA MET A 78 8.11 -0.53 16.72
C MET A 78 8.19 -1.98 16.24
N ASN A 79 7.81 -2.92 17.10
CA ASN A 79 7.88 -4.37 16.81
C ASN A 79 6.52 -5.00 16.47
N ASN A 80 5.42 -4.25 16.66
CA ASN A 80 4.07 -4.65 16.32
C ASN A 80 3.20 -3.42 16.04
N GLY A 81 2.00 -3.65 15.50
CA GLY A 81 1.05 -2.59 15.16
C GLY A 81 1.35 -1.93 13.81
N ALA A 82 0.83 -0.72 13.62
CA ALA A 82 1.01 0.08 12.41
C ALA A 82 1.94 1.26 12.66
N CYS A 83 2.63 1.76 11.63
CA CYS A 83 3.34 3.02 11.75
C CYS A 83 2.37 4.19 11.89
N LEU A 84 1.45 4.30 10.93
CA LEU A 84 0.35 5.27 10.96
C LEU A 84 -0.99 4.53 11.01
N TYR A 85 -1.87 4.93 11.93
CA TYR A 85 -3.23 4.42 12.03
C TYR A 85 -4.22 5.56 11.83
N ILE A 86 -4.98 5.50 10.74
CA ILE A 86 -5.92 6.54 10.32
C ILE A 86 -7.32 6.07 10.69
N SER A 87 -7.97 6.80 11.60
CA SER A 87 -9.31 6.49 12.09
C SER A 87 -9.95 7.70 12.77
N GLU A 88 -11.28 7.79 12.72
CA GLU A 88 -12.07 8.69 13.56
C GLU A 88 -12.23 8.17 15.00
N GLU A 89 -11.84 6.91 15.28
CA GLU A 89 -12.10 6.27 16.57
C GLU A 89 -11.47 7.04 17.74
N GLY A 90 -12.30 7.34 18.75
CA GLY A 90 -11.87 8.02 19.97
C GLY A 90 -11.76 9.53 19.84
N TYR A 91 -12.16 10.11 18.69
CA TYR A 91 -12.13 11.54 18.45
C TYR A 91 -13.53 12.14 18.29
N GLY A 92 -13.64 13.47 18.49
CA GLY A 92 -14.87 14.20 18.17
C GLY A 92 -15.07 14.33 16.66
N HIS A 93 -16.31 14.18 16.20
CA HIS A 93 -16.66 14.30 14.78
C HIS A 93 -16.99 15.73 14.39
N ARG A 94 -16.74 16.06 13.12
CA ARG A 94 -17.19 17.30 12.49
C ARG A 94 -18.56 17.14 11.85
N SER A 95 -19.30 18.26 11.76
CA SER A 95 -20.58 18.31 11.06
C SER A 95 -20.44 18.67 9.56
N ASP A 96 -19.27 19.15 9.15
CA ASP A 96 -18.95 19.57 7.79
C ASP A 96 -17.99 18.59 7.10
N ALA A 97 -18.27 18.25 5.84
CA ALA A 97 -17.40 17.40 5.04
C ALA A 97 -16.09 18.14 4.72
N THR A 98 -14.95 17.52 5.04
CA THR A 98 -13.61 18.05 4.74
C THR A 98 -12.77 16.99 4.04
N ILE A 99 -11.68 17.38 3.38
CA ILE A 99 -10.73 16.40 2.82
C ILE A 99 -9.36 16.77 3.35
N ASN A 100 -8.78 15.87 4.14
CA ASN A 100 -7.40 15.98 4.58
C ASN A 100 -6.54 14.88 3.94
N LYS A 101 -5.23 14.95 4.16
CA LYS A 101 -4.28 14.13 3.42
C LYS A 101 -2.95 13.89 4.11
N LEU A 102 -2.28 12.82 3.70
CA LEU A 102 -0.83 12.70 3.80
C LEU A 102 -0.22 13.18 2.48
N GLU A 103 0.76 14.07 2.55
CA GLU A 103 1.37 14.70 1.37
C GLU A 103 2.90 14.67 1.46
N HIS A 104 3.58 14.14 0.44
CA HIS A 104 5.06 14.01 0.43
C HIS A 104 5.61 13.31 1.69
N ILE A 105 5.03 12.16 2.02
CA ILE A 105 5.44 11.36 3.17
C ILE A 105 6.21 10.13 2.69
N THR A 106 7.35 9.84 3.31
CA THR A 106 8.04 8.56 3.13
C THR A 106 8.07 7.80 4.45
N LEU A 107 7.69 6.53 4.44
CA LEU A 107 7.68 5.64 5.59
C LEU A 107 8.68 4.49 5.36
N PHE A 108 9.51 4.23 6.35
CA PHE A 108 10.38 3.05 6.41
C PHE A 108 10.06 2.25 7.66
N GLY A 109 9.87 0.94 7.52
CA GLY A 109 9.60 0.04 8.63
C GLY A 109 10.24 -1.33 8.46
N SER A 110 9.62 -2.32 9.09
CA SER A 110 10.04 -3.72 9.02
C SER A 110 8.84 -4.62 8.73
N LYS A 111 9.14 -5.82 8.22
CA LYS A 111 8.17 -6.90 7.89
C LYS A 111 7.47 -7.53 9.10
N SER A 112 7.42 -6.81 10.21
CA SER A 112 6.78 -7.20 11.48
C SER A 112 5.70 -6.20 11.92
N ILE A 113 5.52 -5.11 11.15
CA ILE A 113 4.58 -4.03 11.42
C ILE A 113 3.94 -3.59 10.11
N ASP A 114 2.74 -3.02 10.19
CA ASP A 114 2.05 -2.44 9.04
C ASP A 114 2.50 -0.99 8.80
N GLY A 115 2.44 -0.55 7.54
CA GLY A 115 2.80 0.81 7.16
C GLY A 115 1.71 1.80 7.54
N ILE A 116 0.69 1.89 6.70
CA ILE A 116 -0.51 2.69 6.94
C ILE A 116 -1.69 1.75 7.08
N VAL A 117 -2.42 1.86 8.19
CA VAL A 117 -3.69 1.18 8.39
C VAL A 117 -4.80 2.23 8.41
N MET A 118 -5.79 2.07 7.54
CA MET A 118 -7.05 2.82 7.60
C MET A 118 -8.14 1.89 8.06
N ASN A 119 -8.86 2.22 9.14
CA ASN A 119 -9.94 1.39 9.66
C ASN A 119 -10.85 2.17 10.60
N TYR A 120 -12.17 1.97 10.48
CA TYR A 120 -13.20 2.69 11.24
C TYR A 120 -14.19 1.68 11.86
N ASP A 121 -14.03 1.41 13.16
CA ASP A 121 -14.76 0.33 13.87
C ASP A 121 -16.17 0.73 14.36
N ASN A 122 -16.70 1.90 13.99
CA ASN A 122 -18.00 2.35 14.50
C ASN A 122 -19.18 1.63 13.78
N PRO A 123 -20.00 0.85 14.50
CA PRO A 123 -21.11 0.06 13.95
C PRO A 123 -22.40 0.86 13.67
N ARG A 124 -22.34 2.20 13.71
CA ARG A 124 -23.43 3.04 13.22
C ARG A 124 -23.07 3.43 11.79
N ASP A 125 -23.87 2.96 10.84
CA ASP A 125 -23.70 2.94 9.37
C ASP A 125 -23.42 4.30 8.67
N TYR A 126 -22.95 5.31 9.38
CA TYR A 126 -22.60 6.63 8.87
C TYR A 126 -21.18 6.96 9.35
N VAL A 127 -20.18 6.39 8.70
CA VAL A 127 -18.85 7.03 8.70
C VAL A 127 -19.07 8.39 8.03
N THR A 128 -18.84 9.47 8.77
CA THR A 128 -19.23 10.81 8.30
C THR A 128 -18.25 11.32 7.25
N ASN A 129 -17.00 10.83 7.28
CA ASN A 129 -15.99 11.20 6.31
C ASN A 129 -14.82 10.19 6.22
N ALA A 130 -15.02 9.10 5.48
CA ALA A 130 -13.93 8.14 5.19
C ALA A 130 -12.90 8.68 4.17
N ALA A 131 -13.20 9.82 3.53
CA ALA A 131 -12.40 10.40 2.47
C ALA A 131 -11.12 11.02 3.02
N PHE A 132 -10.01 10.31 2.85
CA PHE A 132 -8.67 10.76 3.18
C PHE A 132 -7.77 10.53 1.97
N THR A 133 -6.91 11.49 1.63
CA THR A 133 -6.07 11.39 0.43
C THR A 133 -4.64 11.00 0.80
N LEU A 134 -4.05 10.10 0.02
CA LEU A 134 -2.60 9.90 0.00
C LEU A 134 -2.04 10.55 -1.27
N SER A 135 -1.13 11.52 -1.13
CA SER A 135 -0.54 12.25 -2.26
C SER A 135 0.99 12.19 -2.21
N SER A 136 1.59 11.53 -3.19
CA SER A 136 3.04 11.32 -3.28
C SER A 136 3.61 10.72 -1.98
N VAL A 137 3.06 9.56 -1.61
CA VAL A 137 3.42 8.82 -0.40
C VAL A 137 4.21 7.57 -0.78
N SER A 138 5.33 7.32 -0.09
CA SER A 138 6.14 6.11 -0.25
C SER A 138 6.12 5.27 1.02
N ILE A 139 5.81 3.98 0.92
CA ILE A 139 5.65 3.05 2.05
C ILE A 139 6.55 1.83 1.83
N GLN A 140 7.61 1.70 2.63
CA GLN A 140 8.72 0.79 2.33
C GLN A 140 9.04 -0.19 3.46
N GLY A 141 9.06 -1.48 3.13
CA GLY A 141 9.62 -2.55 3.98
C GLY A 141 8.71 -3.11 5.07
N PHE A 142 7.39 -2.88 4.98
CA PHE A 142 6.40 -3.28 5.99
C PHE A 142 5.90 -4.73 5.80
N ASP A 143 5.16 -5.26 6.78
CA ASP A 143 4.41 -6.51 6.61
C ASP A 143 3.29 -6.29 5.58
N HIS A 144 2.31 -5.46 5.92
CA HIS A 144 1.40 -4.86 4.95
C HIS A 144 1.78 -3.39 4.74
N GLY A 145 2.01 -2.97 3.49
CA GLY A 145 2.29 -1.57 3.18
C GLY A 145 1.09 -0.67 3.49
N LEU A 146 -0.05 -0.96 2.85
CA LEU A 146 -1.31 -0.27 3.08
C LEU A 146 -2.41 -1.29 3.42
N VAL A 147 -3.10 -1.07 4.54
CA VAL A 147 -4.26 -1.86 4.94
C VAL A 147 -5.52 -1.01 4.81
N LEU A 148 -6.50 -1.50 4.04
CA LEU A 148 -7.82 -0.88 3.88
C LEU A 148 -8.85 -1.74 4.63
N GLY A 149 -9.21 -1.31 5.84
CA GLY A 149 -10.16 -1.99 6.71
C GLY A 149 -11.61 -1.54 6.54
N SER A 150 -12.42 -1.76 7.58
CA SER A 150 -13.84 -1.41 7.59
C SER A 150 -14.06 0.10 7.59
N GLY A 151 -15.14 0.53 6.94
CA GLY A 151 -15.49 1.95 6.83
C GLY A 151 -14.60 2.77 5.90
N VAL A 152 -13.69 2.13 5.14
CA VAL A 152 -12.75 2.81 4.23
C VAL A 152 -13.33 2.90 2.83
N TRP A 153 -13.77 4.09 2.43
CA TRP A 153 -14.32 4.41 1.12
C TRP A 153 -13.93 5.84 0.70
N GLY A 154 -13.91 6.12 -0.59
CA GLY A 154 -13.61 7.43 -1.15
C GLY A 154 -12.16 7.87 -0.95
N VAL A 155 -11.24 6.93 -0.73
CA VAL A 155 -9.82 7.22 -0.52
C VAL A 155 -9.15 7.39 -1.88
N ASP A 156 -8.70 8.63 -2.16
CA ASP A 156 -7.94 8.94 -3.37
C ASP A 156 -6.43 8.81 -3.10
N MET A 157 -5.73 8.05 -3.93
CA MET A 157 -4.31 7.70 -3.76
C MET A 157 -3.50 8.09 -4.99
N PHE A 158 -2.91 9.28 -4.97
CA PHE A 158 -2.15 9.84 -6.09
C PHE A 158 -0.65 9.61 -5.90
N ASN A 159 0.00 8.98 -6.88
CA ASN A 159 1.44 8.72 -6.88
C ASN A 159 1.91 8.02 -5.60
N VAL A 160 1.21 6.95 -5.20
CA VAL A 160 1.56 6.15 -4.02
C VAL A 160 2.49 5.01 -4.43
N ILE A 161 3.60 4.88 -3.71
CA ILE A 161 4.63 3.88 -3.98
C ILE A 161 4.72 2.94 -2.77
N ILE A 162 4.51 1.65 -2.98
CA ILE A 162 4.54 0.64 -1.90
C ILE A 162 5.46 -0.50 -2.30
N GLY A 163 6.49 -0.79 -1.49
CA GLY A 163 7.39 -1.87 -1.87
C GLY A 163 8.37 -2.38 -0.83
N GLY A 164 9.07 -3.45 -1.23
CA GLY A 164 10.07 -4.13 -0.40
C GLY A 164 9.50 -4.82 0.85
N GLY A 165 8.18 -4.89 0.98
CA GLY A 165 7.46 -5.49 2.11
C GLY A 165 7.17 -6.97 1.95
N ASN A 166 6.19 -7.47 2.70
CA ASN A 166 5.58 -8.78 2.44
C ASN A 166 4.38 -8.65 1.50
N THR A 167 3.40 -7.85 1.87
CA THR A 167 2.20 -7.55 1.09
C THR A 167 2.12 -6.06 0.81
N GLY A 168 1.90 -5.66 -0.44
CA GLY A 168 1.78 -4.24 -0.80
C GLY A 168 0.51 -3.61 -0.23
N ILE A 169 -0.64 -4.02 -0.78
CA ILE A 169 -1.97 -3.59 -0.35
C ILE A 169 -2.70 -4.81 0.22
N PHE A 170 -3.34 -4.63 1.38
CA PHE A 170 -4.11 -5.67 2.04
C PHE A 170 -5.51 -5.19 2.40
N VAL A 171 -6.52 -5.98 2.07
CA VAL A 171 -7.89 -5.80 2.54
C VAL A 171 -8.21 -6.99 3.45
N PRO A 172 -8.27 -6.79 4.78
CA PRO A 172 -8.50 -7.87 5.73
C PRO A 172 -9.83 -8.57 5.49
N PRO A 173 -9.98 -9.86 5.82
CA PRO A 173 -11.23 -10.59 5.66
C PRO A 173 -12.32 -10.05 6.58
N GLY A 174 -13.56 -10.07 6.09
CA GLY A 174 -14.73 -9.60 6.84
C GLY A 174 -14.82 -8.07 6.98
N THR A 175 -14.09 -7.33 6.16
CA THR A 175 -14.18 -5.87 6.03
C THR A 175 -15.60 -5.46 5.61
N LYS A 176 -16.17 -4.45 6.26
CA LYS A 176 -17.55 -4.00 6.05
C LYS A 176 -17.60 -2.52 5.69
N ASN A 177 -18.62 -2.14 4.91
CA ASN A 177 -18.89 -0.75 4.53
C ASN A 177 -17.65 -0.04 3.96
N ALA A 178 -16.99 -0.69 3.00
CA ALA A 178 -15.72 -0.25 2.45
C ALA A 178 -15.67 -0.54 0.93
N GLY A 179 -14.71 0.06 0.24
CA GLY A 179 -14.44 -0.18 -1.18
C GLY A 179 -14.97 0.89 -2.13
N GLU A 180 -16.09 1.52 -1.82
CA GLU A 180 -16.69 2.52 -2.71
C GLU A 180 -15.66 3.60 -3.06
N ARG A 181 -15.27 3.69 -4.34
CA ARG A 181 -14.35 4.72 -4.86
C ARG A 181 -12.99 4.78 -4.14
N ASN A 182 -12.37 3.63 -3.87
CA ASN A 182 -10.96 3.60 -3.47
C ASN A 182 -10.08 3.53 -4.72
N THR A 183 -9.43 4.65 -5.07
CA THR A 183 -8.77 4.82 -6.38
C THR A 183 -7.28 5.13 -6.24
N PHE A 184 -6.46 4.32 -6.91
CA PHE A 184 -5.02 4.54 -7.08
C PHE A 184 -4.77 5.20 -8.44
N VAL A 185 -4.07 6.33 -8.45
CA VAL A 185 -3.73 7.07 -9.66
C VAL A 185 -2.21 7.24 -9.75
N GLY A 186 -1.59 6.55 -10.70
CA GLY A 186 -0.14 6.45 -10.83
C GLY A 186 0.49 5.61 -9.72
N GLY A 187 1.80 5.79 -9.52
CA GLY A 187 2.55 5.08 -8.48
C GLY A 187 2.92 3.64 -8.86
N ALA A 188 3.48 2.91 -7.88
CA ALA A 188 4.00 1.57 -8.10
C ALA A 188 3.89 0.69 -6.85
N ILE A 189 3.50 -0.57 -7.03
CA ILE A 189 3.45 -1.60 -5.99
C ILE A 189 4.45 -2.69 -6.36
N TYR A 190 5.57 -2.81 -5.65
CA TYR A 190 6.70 -3.56 -6.19
C TYR A 190 7.55 -4.32 -5.17
N ASN A 191 8.22 -5.38 -5.63
CA ASN A 191 9.16 -6.18 -4.85
C ASN A 191 8.59 -6.67 -3.49
N ASN A 192 7.28 -6.93 -3.42
CA ASN A 192 6.65 -7.50 -2.24
C ASN A 192 6.85 -9.02 -2.22
N ALA A 193 7.30 -9.54 -1.07
CA ALA A 193 7.77 -10.92 -0.95
C ALA A 193 6.64 -11.97 -1.00
N ILE A 194 5.41 -11.59 -0.66
CA ILE A 194 4.23 -12.43 -0.71
C ILE A 194 3.39 -12.05 -1.93
N VAL A 195 2.84 -10.83 -1.93
CA VAL A 195 1.87 -10.38 -2.94
C VAL A 195 1.80 -8.85 -3.07
N GLY A 196 1.49 -8.34 -4.26
CA GLY A 196 1.28 -6.90 -4.49
C GLY A 196 -0.05 -6.41 -3.89
N LEU A 197 -1.14 -7.10 -4.17
CA LEU A 197 -2.48 -6.85 -3.63
C LEU A 197 -3.11 -8.16 -3.15
N ASP A 198 -3.56 -8.17 -1.90
CA ASP A 198 -4.35 -9.26 -1.32
C ASP A 198 -5.69 -8.72 -0.82
N GLU A 199 -6.74 -8.96 -1.59
CA GLU A 199 -8.08 -8.48 -1.33
C GLU A 199 -8.97 -9.65 -0.84
N GLU A 200 -9.29 -9.70 0.46
CA GLU A 200 -10.01 -10.82 1.10
C GLU A 200 -11.48 -10.54 1.48
N SER A 201 -12.07 -9.43 1.06
CA SER A 201 -13.39 -8.98 1.53
C SER A 201 -14.42 -8.60 0.47
N ASN A 202 -14.12 -8.80 -0.81
CA ASN A 202 -15.01 -8.48 -1.93
C ASN A 202 -15.31 -6.96 -2.04
N ILE A 203 -14.30 -6.11 -1.84
CA ILE A 203 -14.44 -4.64 -2.00
C ILE A 203 -14.03 -4.15 -3.39
N GLU A 204 -14.55 -3.01 -3.80
CA GLU A 204 -14.16 -2.33 -5.04
C GLU A 204 -12.78 -1.67 -4.92
N LEU A 205 -11.96 -1.82 -5.95
CA LEU A 205 -10.66 -1.14 -6.10
C LEU A 205 -10.46 -0.68 -7.55
N ASP A 206 -10.01 0.56 -7.73
CA ASP A 206 -9.72 1.14 -9.04
C ASP A 206 -8.26 1.55 -9.15
N PHE A 207 -7.59 1.13 -10.22
CA PHE A 207 -6.20 1.46 -10.54
C PHE A 207 -6.11 2.20 -11.87
N GLN A 208 -5.51 3.38 -11.84
CA GLN A 208 -5.38 4.29 -12.98
C GLN A 208 -3.92 4.67 -13.23
N GLY A 209 -3.27 3.97 -14.15
CA GLY A 209 -1.86 4.16 -14.47
C GLY A 209 -0.90 3.65 -13.39
N THR A 210 -1.33 2.71 -12.54
CA THR A 210 -0.52 2.13 -11.47
C THR A 210 0.28 0.93 -11.98
N SER A 211 1.54 0.81 -11.56
CA SER A 211 2.40 -0.34 -11.92
C SER A 211 2.46 -1.36 -10.78
N PHE A 212 2.47 -2.65 -11.11
CA PHE A 212 2.77 -3.72 -10.18
C PHE A 212 3.94 -4.54 -10.68
N ASP A 213 5.09 -4.38 -10.04
CA ASP A 213 6.36 -4.83 -10.62
C ASP A 213 7.08 -5.79 -9.68
N TYR A 214 7.40 -6.99 -10.17
CA TYR A 214 8.23 -7.99 -9.48
C TYR A 214 7.72 -8.40 -8.09
N ASN A 215 6.40 -8.33 -7.86
CA ASN A 215 5.81 -8.98 -6.70
C ASN A 215 5.81 -10.51 -6.89
N ASN A 216 6.00 -11.27 -5.81
CA ASN A 216 5.99 -12.74 -5.89
C ASN A 216 4.64 -13.31 -6.40
N GLN A 217 3.56 -12.60 -6.12
CA GLN A 217 2.23 -12.72 -6.72
C GLN A 217 1.74 -11.30 -6.99
N GLN A 218 1.09 -10.99 -8.12
CA GLN A 218 0.60 -9.62 -8.32
C GLN A 218 -0.65 -9.36 -7.49
N MET A 219 -1.70 -10.16 -7.72
CA MET A 219 -3.02 -9.88 -7.13
C MET A 219 -3.79 -11.14 -6.77
N PHE A 220 -4.38 -11.15 -5.57
CA PHE A 220 -5.54 -11.97 -5.20
C PHE A 220 -6.75 -11.05 -5.09
N LEU A 221 -7.81 -11.34 -5.83
CA LEU A 221 -9.00 -10.49 -5.92
C LEU A 221 -10.24 -11.28 -5.54
N ASN A 222 -10.94 -10.86 -4.50
CA ASN A 222 -12.29 -11.34 -4.19
C ASN A 222 -13.37 -10.36 -4.68
N GLY A 223 -13.05 -9.09 -4.90
CA GLY A 223 -13.94 -7.98 -5.28
C GLY A 223 -13.88 -7.57 -6.76
N PRO A 224 -14.68 -6.57 -7.15
CA PRO A 224 -14.54 -5.92 -8.45
C PRO A 224 -13.28 -5.05 -8.49
N THR A 225 -12.52 -5.17 -9.58
CA THR A 225 -11.30 -4.39 -9.80
C THR A 225 -11.26 -3.82 -11.21
N ASP A 226 -11.16 -2.51 -11.29
CA ASP A 226 -10.85 -1.78 -12.53
C ASP A 226 -9.34 -1.53 -12.59
N PHE A 227 -8.71 -1.87 -13.71
CA PHE A 227 -7.26 -1.80 -13.85
C PHE A 227 -6.81 -1.18 -15.17
N THR A 228 -6.20 -0.01 -15.04
CA THR A 228 -5.39 0.66 -16.05
C THR A 228 -3.96 0.71 -15.54
N GLY A 229 -3.00 0.11 -16.25
CA GLY A 229 -1.61 0.15 -15.79
C GLY A 229 -0.70 -0.92 -16.36
N HIS A 230 0.36 -1.20 -15.62
CA HIS A 230 1.39 -2.14 -16.02
C HIS A 230 1.56 -3.23 -14.95
N LEU A 231 1.63 -4.49 -15.37
CA LEU A 231 2.08 -5.60 -14.54
C LEU A 231 3.40 -6.12 -15.12
N GLU A 232 4.48 -6.07 -14.33
CA GLU A 232 5.77 -6.68 -14.69
C GLU A 232 6.12 -7.83 -13.77
N ASN A 233 6.54 -8.96 -14.32
CA ASN A 233 7.12 -10.03 -13.52
C ASN A 233 8.22 -10.80 -14.26
N SER A 234 8.96 -11.63 -13.54
CA SER A 234 9.79 -12.69 -14.12
C SER A 234 9.01 -14.00 -14.16
N GLU A 235 9.31 -14.89 -15.12
CA GLU A 235 8.64 -16.20 -15.19
C GLU A 235 8.68 -16.97 -13.85
N ASN A 236 7.53 -17.19 -13.23
CA ASN A 236 7.44 -17.72 -11.85
C ASN A 236 6.53 -18.96 -11.69
N LYS A 237 6.05 -19.55 -12.79
CA LYS A 237 5.14 -20.72 -12.85
C LYS A 237 3.76 -20.54 -12.18
N LYS A 238 3.37 -19.30 -11.85
CA LYS A 238 2.08 -18.95 -11.25
C LYS A 238 1.30 -18.02 -12.19
N PRO A 239 -0.03 -17.91 -12.03
CA PRO A 239 -0.77 -16.79 -12.62
C PRO A 239 -0.35 -15.46 -11.98
N GLU A 240 -0.46 -14.36 -12.72
CA GLU A 240 -0.20 -13.01 -12.18
C GLU A 240 -1.37 -12.55 -11.29
N ILE A 241 -2.61 -12.84 -11.72
CA ILE A 241 -3.83 -12.47 -11.03
C ILE A 241 -4.65 -13.73 -10.75
N VAL A 242 -5.21 -13.83 -9.56
CA VAL A 242 -6.18 -14.88 -9.21
C VAL A 242 -7.48 -14.25 -8.73
N LEU A 243 -8.58 -14.57 -9.41
CA LEU A 243 -9.93 -14.21 -9.02
C LEU A 243 -10.53 -15.32 -8.15
N ASN A 244 -10.71 -15.00 -6.89
CA ASN A 244 -11.32 -15.85 -5.88
C ASN A 244 -12.83 -15.59 -5.78
N ALA A 245 -13.51 -16.38 -4.95
CA ALA A 245 -14.89 -16.13 -4.59
C ALA A 245 -15.09 -16.51 -3.12
N LEU A 246 -15.63 -15.58 -2.34
CA LEU A 246 -16.02 -15.86 -0.96
C LEU A 246 -17.40 -16.53 -0.94
N PRO A 247 -17.69 -17.38 0.05
CA PRO A 247 -19.01 -18.00 0.19
C PRO A 247 -20.14 -16.97 0.32
N GLY A 248 -21.16 -17.07 -0.54
CA GLY A 248 -22.38 -16.28 -0.42
C GLY A 248 -22.32 -14.84 -0.95
N VAL A 249 -21.21 -14.42 -1.57
CA VAL A 249 -21.06 -13.10 -2.21
C VAL A 249 -20.72 -13.23 -3.70
N ALA A 250 -20.73 -12.11 -4.42
CA ALA A 250 -20.29 -12.08 -5.81
C ALA A 250 -18.82 -12.51 -5.91
N ALA A 251 -18.46 -13.22 -6.99
CA ALA A 251 -17.07 -13.56 -7.23
C ALA A 251 -16.27 -12.32 -7.63
N GLY A 252 -14.95 -12.39 -7.46
CA GLY A 252 -14.03 -11.39 -7.96
C GLY A 252 -14.23 -11.16 -9.45
N SER A 253 -14.08 -9.90 -9.87
CA SER A 253 -14.16 -9.52 -11.28
C SER A 253 -13.05 -8.54 -11.63
N LEU A 254 -12.59 -8.63 -12.87
CA LEU A 254 -11.50 -7.81 -13.39
C LEU A 254 -11.95 -7.14 -14.68
N TYR A 255 -11.83 -5.83 -14.73
CA TYR A 255 -11.92 -5.05 -15.95
C TYR A 255 -10.56 -4.38 -16.20
N MET A 256 -9.93 -4.67 -17.33
CA MET A 256 -8.72 -3.96 -17.75
C MET A 256 -9.06 -2.97 -18.85
N SER A 257 -8.46 -1.78 -18.84
CA SER A 257 -8.69 -0.80 -19.90
C SER A 257 -7.72 -0.96 -21.08
N ALA A 258 -8.05 -0.32 -22.21
CA ALA A 258 -7.15 -0.24 -23.35
C ALA A 258 -5.89 0.57 -22.99
N GLY A 259 -4.71 -0.03 -23.18
CA GLY A 259 -3.43 0.56 -22.76
C GLY A 259 -2.80 -0.16 -21.57
N SER A 260 -3.54 -1.02 -20.87
CA SER A 260 -2.94 -1.91 -19.87
C SER A 260 -2.01 -2.94 -20.49
N THR A 261 -0.94 -3.29 -19.79
CA THR A 261 0.05 -4.27 -20.25
C THR A 261 0.39 -5.28 -19.17
N ILE A 262 0.60 -6.53 -19.56
CA ILE A 262 1.24 -7.55 -18.72
C ILE A 262 2.53 -7.97 -19.43
N THR A 263 3.66 -7.78 -18.76
CA THR A 263 4.98 -8.12 -19.28
C THR A 263 5.63 -9.15 -18.38
N VAL A 264 6.00 -10.27 -18.98
CA VAL A 264 6.74 -11.34 -18.30
C VAL A 264 8.12 -11.46 -18.89
N ASN A 265 9.12 -11.09 -18.10
CA ASN A 265 10.52 -11.21 -18.46
C ASN A 265 10.91 -12.68 -18.59
N GLY A 266 11.47 -13.01 -19.76
CA GLY A 266 11.82 -14.37 -20.14
C GLY A 266 10.67 -15.16 -20.79
N TRP A 267 9.52 -14.54 -21.08
CA TRP A 267 8.38 -15.21 -21.69
C TRP A 267 8.76 -15.96 -22.97
N ASN A 268 8.56 -17.28 -22.96
CA ASN A 268 8.68 -18.12 -24.14
C ASN A 268 7.29 -18.53 -24.65
N PRO A 269 6.77 -17.93 -25.75
CA PRO A 269 5.43 -18.25 -26.25
C PRO A 269 5.29 -19.70 -26.76
N LYS A 270 6.40 -20.39 -27.03
CA LYS A 270 6.39 -21.80 -27.45
C LYS A 270 6.36 -22.79 -26.29
N ALA A 271 6.71 -22.35 -25.09
CA ALA A 271 6.74 -23.16 -23.88
C ALA A 271 6.53 -22.24 -22.66
N PRO A 272 5.35 -21.62 -22.52
CA PRO A 272 5.11 -20.69 -21.44
C PRO A 272 5.21 -21.42 -20.10
N LYS A 273 5.95 -20.86 -19.14
CA LYS A 273 6.04 -21.43 -17.80
C LYS A 273 4.82 -21.13 -16.94
N GLN A 274 4.16 -20.00 -17.20
CA GLN A 274 2.93 -19.64 -16.49
C GLN A 274 1.74 -20.40 -17.09
N PRO A 275 0.84 -20.93 -16.26
CA PRO A 275 -0.34 -21.64 -16.75
C PRO A 275 -1.31 -20.68 -17.45
N CYS A 276 -1.48 -19.49 -16.90
CA CYS A 276 -2.18 -18.37 -17.51
C CYS A 276 -1.74 -17.03 -16.86
N TYR A 277 -2.19 -15.88 -17.36
CA TYR A 277 -2.00 -14.61 -16.63
C TYR A 277 -3.07 -14.39 -15.57
N VAL A 278 -4.34 -14.69 -15.89
CA VAL A 278 -5.47 -14.56 -14.96
C VAL A 278 -6.10 -15.93 -14.70
N GLU A 279 -6.11 -16.37 -13.46
CA GLU A 279 -6.84 -17.58 -13.03
C GLU A 279 -8.19 -17.20 -12.43
N THR A 280 -9.25 -17.90 -12.81
CA THR A 280 -10.57 -17.81 -12.17
C THR A 280 -10.86 -19.07 -11.37
N LYS A 281 -11.41 -18.95 -10.15
CA LYS A 281 -11.73 -20.11 -9.30
C LYS A 281 -13.16 -20.62 -9.48
N VAL A 282 -14.10 -19.79 -9.94
CA VAL A 282 -15.52 -20.14 -10.06
C VAL A 282 -16.13 -19.68 -11.39
N SER A 283 -17.21 -20.35 -11.83
CA SER A 283 -17.79 -20.14 -13.16
C SER A 283 -18.51 -18.81 -13.36
N TRP A 284 -18.86 -18.14 -12.26
CA TRP A 284 -19.51 -16.83 -12.28
C TRP A 284 -18.54 -15.66 -12.04
N SER A 285 -17.22 -15.90 -11.97
CA SER A 285 -16.22 -14.83 -12.10
C SER A 285 -16.31 -14.18 -13.47
N ASN A 286 -16.04 -12.88 -13.56
CA ASN A 286 -16.14 -12.11 -14.79
C ASN A 286 -14.83 -11.38 -15.10
N VAL A 287 -14.26 -11.65 -16.27
CA VAL A 287 -13.03 -11.02 -16.75
C VAL A 287 -13.31 -10.30 -18.06
N LYS A 288 -13.02 -9.01 -18.09
CA LYS A 288 -13.25 -8.09 -19.19
C LYS A 288 -11.90 -7.49 -19.60
N LEU A 289 -11.40 -7.82 -20.79
CA LEU A 289 -10.11 -7.35 -21.30
C LEU A 289 -10.20 -6.83 -22.76
N PRO A 290 -9.44 -5.79 -23.14
CA PRO A 290 -9.24 -5.45 -24.54
C PRO A 290 -8.49 -6.59 -25.26
N ALA A 291 -8.86 -6.88 -26.50
CA ALA A 291 -8.16 -7.87 -27.34
C ALA A 291 -6.69 -7.45 -27.61
N THR A 292 -6.38 -6.16 -27.42
CA THR A 292 -5.07 -5.56 -27.64
C THR A 292 -4.13 -5.67 -26.43
N VAL A 293 -4.55 -6.21 -25.28
CA VAL A 293 -3.64 -6.39 -24.14
C VAL A 293 -2.52 -7.33 -24.58
N TYR A 294 -1.30 -6.80 -24.62
CA TYR A 294 -0.11 -7.55 -25.00
C TYR A 294 0.05 -8.75 -24.06
N GLY A 295 0.28 -9.94 -24.61
CA GLY A 295 0.20 -11.22 -23.89
C GLY A 295 -1.13 -11.98 -24.12
N PHE A 296 -2.26 -11.32 -24.36
CA PHE A 296 -3.55 -11.99 -24.61
C PHE A 296 -3.87 -12.16 -26.11
N GLY A 297 -3.29 -11.32 -26.97
CA GLY A 297 -3.58 -11.29 -28.42
C GLY A 297 -2.76 -12.26 -29.27
N GLY A 298 -2.90 -13.59 -29.07
CA GLY A 298 -2.54 -14.56 -30.13
C GLY A 298 -1.94 -15.90 -29.73
N THR A 299 -1.75 -16.22 -28.45
CA THR A 299 -1.31 -17.55 -28.03
C THR A 299 -2.05 -18.00 -26.77
N VAL A 300 -2.42 -19.28 -26.76
CA VAL A 300 -2.90 -20.05 -25.60
C VAL A 300 -2.23 -19.58 -24.29
N GLY A 301 -3.00 -19.27 -23.24
CA GLY A 301 -2.45 -18.93 -21.91
C GLY A 301 -2.83 -17.56 -21.33
N GLY A 302 -3.77 -16.81 -21.90
CA GLY A 302 -4.20 -15.55 -21.27
C GLY A 302 -4.95 -15.76 -19.95
N ILE A 303 -5.99 -16.61 -19.98
CA ILE A 303 -6.88 -16.86 -18.85
C ILE A 303 -7.06 -18.36 -18.67
N CYS A 304 -7.15 -18.82 -17.43
CA CYS A 304 -7.51 -20.19 -17.08
C CYS A 304 -8.60 -20.24 -16.00
N GLY A 305 -9.28 -21.38 -15.89
CA GLY A 305 -10.39 -21.59 -14.96
C GLY A 305 -11.79 -21.49 -15.61
N PRO A 306 -12.86 -21.64 -14.81
CA PRO A 306 -14.22 -21.80 -15.32
C PRO A 306 -14.98 -20.47 -15.54
N GLY A 307 -14.39 -19.33 -15.19
CA GLY A 307 -15.04 -18.02 -15.25
C GLY A 307 -15.35 -17.54 -16.68
N LYS A 308 -16.24 -16.56 -16.78
CA LYS A 308 -16.61 -15.95 -18.07
C LYS A 308 -15.59 -14.90 -18.47
N VAL A 309 -15.15 -14.99 -19.72
CA VAL A 309 -14.25 -14.03 -20.36
C VAL A 309 -14.98 -13.30 -21.46
N VAL A 310 -14.86 -11.98 -21.48
CA VAL A 310 -15.30 -11.14 -22.60
C VAL A 310 -14.11 -10.31 -23.07
N THR A 311 -13.61 -10.63 -24.26
CA THR A 311 -12.66 -9.79 -24.99
C THR A 311 -13.42 -8.78 -25.84
N TRP A 312 -12.95 -7.53 -25.92
CA TRP A 312 -13.45 -6.56 -26.91
C TRP A 312 -12.31 -6.06 -27.78
N ASP A 313 -12.57 -5.95 -29.07
CA ASP A 313 -11.52 -5.63 -30.05
C ASP A 313 -11.13 -4.15 -30.06
N GLY A 314 -11.76 -3.33 -29.22
CA GLY A 314 -11.39 -1.92 -29.05
C GLY A 314 -11.51 -1.08 -30.31
N GLU A 315 -12.10 -1.58 -31.41
CA GLU A 315 -12.45 -0.72 -32.53
C GLU A 315 -13.38 0.37 -31.98
N ALA A 316 -12.88 1.61 -31.95
CA ALA A 316 -13.75 2.76 -31.90
C ALA A 316 -14.78 2.56 -33.01
N ALA A 317 -16.07 2.78 -32.71
CA ALA A 317 -17.07 2.83 -33.76
C ALA A 317 -16.52 3.75 -34.87
N LYS A 318 -16.45 3.23 -36.10
CA LYS A 318 -16.14 4.05 -37.26
C LYS A 318 -17.32 5.02 -37.40
N PHE A 319 -17.19 6.20 -36.81
CA PHE A 319 -18.05 7.35 -37.08
C PHE A 319 -17.56 8.04 -38.35
#